data_AF-A0A4D6HJH3-F1
#
_entry.id   AF-A0A4D6HJH3-F1
#
_cell.length_a   1.000
_cell.length_b   1.000
_cell.length_c   1.000
_cell.angle_alpha   90.00
_cell.angle_beta   90.00
_cell.angle_gamma   90.00
#
_symmetry.space_group_name_H-M   'P 1'
#
loop_
_entity.id
_entity.type
_entity.pdbx_description
1 polymer ?
#
loop_
_entity_poly.entity_id
_entity_poly.type
_entity_poly.pdbx_seq_one_letter_code
_entity_poly.pdbx_strand_id
1 'polypeptide(L)'
;MRERASTSGTWFDLLVETNRLLLVAGLFVTIFGALLALGVVIPSAGPLFISGDPIETAFQAFVGATITGVTLVVTLNQLVLSQEFGAVGDQRERMDAAVQFREDVESTLDAAISPPEPAAFLRALVDVTGERAETLRERVAEDDSLDEAVRDRVTTLAADIAANADAVGEALDGTQFGTFEVVSSALDFNYSWKLYSARRVRAEDGQQLTDEQSEAVEELIDALELFGPAREHFKTLYFQWELTALSRIILAASLPSLVVSVSMVLFYDPAAIAGSIAGAPLSLWIVAGAVAVALVPFLVLLSYVLRIAVVTQRTLSIGPFTLRETDREESIDWE
;
A
#
# COMPACT_ATOMS: atom_id res chain seq x y z
N MET A 1 25.38 -3.39 -5.95
CA MET A 1 25.50 -4.37 -4.85
C MET A 1 24.36 -4.09 -3.88
N ARG A 2 23.45 -5.06 -3.68
CA ARG A 2 22.33 -4.94 -2.73
C ARG A 2 22.81 -5.35 -1.35
N GLU A 3 22.92 -4.39 -0.45
CA GLU A 3 23.02 -4.64 0.98
C GLU A 3 22.35 -3.47 1.70
N ARG A 4 21.05 -3.61 2.03
CA ARG A 4 20.31 -2.67 2.89
C ARG A 4 19.39 -3.43 3.85
N ALA A 5 19.58 -3.15 5.14
CA ALA A 5 18.71 -3.35 6.31
C ALA A 5 17.81 -4.61 6.35
N SER A 6 18.37 -5.72 6.81
CA SER A 6 17.78 -7.06 6.78
C SER A 6 16.98 -7.50 8.02
N THR A 7 16.19 -6.63 8.66
CA THR A 7 15.34 -7.10 9.80
C THR A 7 13.89 -6.62 9.83
N SER A 8 13.47 -5.70 8.94
CA SER A 8 12.06 -5.31 8.81
C SER A 8 11.47 -5.49 7.40
N GLY A 9 12.29 -5.83 6.40
CA GLY A 9 11.87 -6.03 5.00
C GLY A 9 11.02 -7.29 4.80
N THR A 10 11.41 -8.44 5.34
CA THR A 10 10.77 -9.72 4.99
C THR A 10 9.29 -9.82 5.41
N TRP A 11 8.92 -9.25 6.56
CA TRP A 11 7.53 -9.20 7.00
C TRP A 11 6.72 -8.18 6.20
N PHE A 12 7.34 -7.06 5.81
CA PHE A 12 6.71 -6.04 4.97
C PHE A 12 6.46 -6.59 3.55
N ASP A 13 7.46 -7.20 2.93
CA ASP A 13 7.36 -7.77 1.57
C ASP A 13 6.31 -8.91 1.55
N LEU A 14 6.29 -9.75 2.58
CA LEU A 14 5.29 -10.81 2.73
C LEU A 14 3.86 -10.26 2.93
N LEU A 15 3.69 -9.20 3.70
CA LEU A 15 2.37 -8.67 4.05
C LEU A 15 1.79 -7.73 2.99
N VAL A 16 2.65 -7.06 2.23
CA VAL A 16 2.26 -5.91 1.43
C VAL A 16 2.46 -6.15 -0.07
N GLU A 17 3.55 -6.81 -0.46
CA GLU A 17 3.88 -7.09 -1.86
C GLU A 17 3.27 -8.41 -2.36
N THR A 18 3.01 -9.35 -1.45
CA THR A 18 2.42 -10.65 -1.77
C THR A 18 0.95 -10.50 -2.21
N ASN A 19 0.56 -11.23 -3.25
CA ASN A 19 -0.83 -11.30 -3.72
C ASN A 19 -1.77 -11.63 -2.55
N ARG A 20 -2.79 -10.80 -2.32
CA ARG A 20 -3.83 -10.97 -1.27
C ARG A 20 -4.39 -12.38 -1.17
N LEU A 21 -4.57 -13.06 -2.31
CA LEU A 21 -5.10 -14.42 -2.35
C LEU A 21 -4.10 -15.43 -1.79
N LEU A 22 -2.79 -15.20 -1.97
CA LEU A 22 -1.75 -16.04 -1.39
C LEU A 22 -1.69 -15.87 0.14
N LEU A 23 -1.83 -14.66 0.65
CA LEU A 23 -1.88 -14.44 2.11
C LEU A 23 -3.12 -15.09 2.73
N VAL A 24 -4.29 -14.89 2.12
CA VAL A 24 -5.52 -15.57 2.56
C VAL A 24 -5.39 -17.08 2.46
N ALA A 25 -4.82 -17.62 1.38
CA ALA A 25 -4.59 -19.06 1.22
C ALA A 25 -3.58 -19.58 2.26
N GLY A 26 -2.52 -18.84 2.55
CA GLY A 26 -1.54 -19.19 3.58
C GLY A 26 -2.16 -19.24 4.97
N LEU A 27 -2.96 -18.23 5.34
CA LEU A 27 -3.71 -18.23 6.60
C LEU A 27 -4.75 -19.35 6.66
N PHE A 28 -5.44 -19.61 5.55
CA PHE A 28 -6.39 -20.72 5.44
C PHE A 28 -5.71 -22.07 5.70
N VAL A 29 -4.61 -22.35 5.02
CA VAL A 29 -3.83 -23.59 5.19
C VAL A 29 -3.27 -23.69 6.60
N THR A 30 -2.82 -22.56 7.18
CA THR A 30 -2.29 -22.51 8.54
C THR A 30 -3.37 -22.86 9.56
N ILE A 31 -4.55 -22.26 9.47
CA ILE A 31 -5.67 -22.55 10.38
C ILE A 31 -6.13 -24.00 10.21
N PHE A 32 -6.30 -24.45 8.98
CA PHE A 32 -6.69 -25.82 8.66
C PHE A 32 -5.70 -26.83 9.25
N GLY A 33 -4.40 -26.64 8.98
CA GLY A 33 -3.33 -27.49 9.49
C GLY A 33 -3.21 -27.47 11.02
N ALA A 34 -3.36 -26.29 11.64
CA ALA A 34 -3.34 -26.15 13.09
C ALA A 34 -4.50 -26.91 13.75
N LEU A 35 -5.71 -26.84 13.19
CA LEU A 35 -6.88 -27.58 13.69
C LEU A 35 -6.69 -29.09 13.54
N LEU A 36 -6.15 -29.55 12.40
CA LEU A 36 -5.80 -30.96 12.21
C LEU A 36 -4.76 -31.44 13.23
N ALA A 37 -3.68 -30.68 13.41
CA ALA A 37 -2.62 -31.02 14.36
C ALA A 37 -3.16 -31.08 15.80
N LEU A 38 -3.96 -30.10 16.20
CA LEU A 38 -4.60 -30.09 17.52
C LEU A 38 -5.57 -31.26 17.70
N GLY A 39 -6.38 -31.58 16.69
CA GLY A 39 -7.32 -32.69 16.74
C GLY A 39 -6.65 -34.07 16.82
N VAL A 40 -5.43 -34.22 16.31
CA VAL A 40 -4.62 -35.45 16.44
C VAL A 40 -3.91 -35.53 17.79
N VAL A 41 -3.39 -34.40 18.29
CA VAL A 41 -2.60 -34.35 19.53
C VAL A 41 -3.48 -34.47 20.78
N ILE A 42 -4.70 -33.94 20.77
CA ILE A 42 -5.59 -33.91 21.93
C ILE A 42 -6.40 -35.22 22.00
N PRO A 43 -6.12 -36.14 22.95
CA PRO A 43 -6.74 -37.48 22.97
C PRO A 43 -8.24 -37.46 23.30
N SER A 44 -8.72 -36.41 23.97
CA SER A 44 -10.13 -36.18 24.32
C SER A 44 -10.96 -35.57 23.19
N ALA A 45 -10.34 -35.22 22.07
CA ALA A 45 -11.02 -34.64 20.92
C ALA A 45 -12.06 -35.58 20.31
N GLY A 46 -11.74 -36.88 20.19
CA GLY A 46 -12.62 -37.88 19.57
C GLY A 46 -14.04 -37.90 20.17
N PRO A 47 -14.22 -38.14 21.48
CA PRO A 47 -15.54 -38.15 22.12
C PRO A 47 -16.30 -36.82 22.04
N LEU A 48 -15.59 -35.68 22.12
CA LEU A 48 -16.18 -34.33 22.02
C LEU A 48 -16.65 -33.99 20.60
N PHE A 49 -15.97 -34.52 19.58
CA PHE A 49 -16.39 -34.39 18.19
C PHE A 49 -17.52 -35.35 17.82
N ILE A 50 -17.69 -36.46 18.54
CA ILE A 50 -18.78 -37.42 18.32
C ILE A 50 -20.13 -36.89 18.84
N SER A 51 -20.14 -36.07 19.89
CA SER A 51 -21.39 -35.54 20.43
C SER A 51 -22.05 -34.46 19.55
N GLY A 52 -21.34 -33.87 18.58
CA GLY A 52 -21.89 -32.88 17.65
C GLY A 52 -22.14 -31.48 18.25
N ASP A 53 -22.55 -31.39 19.52
CA ASP A 53 -22.95 -30.13 20.19
C ASP A 53 -21.92 -28.99 20.10
N PRO A 54 -20.60 -29.22 20.29
CA PRO A 54 -19.62 -28.13 20.18
C PRO A 54 -19.45 -27.62 18.75
N ILE A 55 -19.63 -28.49 17.76
CA ILE A 55 -19.53 -28.17 16.33
C ILE A 55 -20.72 -27.30 15.95
N GLU A 56 -21.93 -27.73 16.29
CA GLU A 56 -23.16 -26.98 16.05
C GLU A 56 -23.06 -25.57 16.66
N THR A 57 -22.66 -25.49 17.94
CA THR A 57 -22.50 -24.21 18.66
C THR A 57 -21.50 -23.29 17.94
N ALA A 58 -20.35 -23.81 17.51
CA ALA A 58 -19.34 -23.03 16.80
C ALA A 58 -19.84 -22.51 15.46
N PHE A 59 -20.51 -23.36 14.67
CA PHE A 59 -21.02 -22.95 13.36
C PHE A 59 -22.23 -22.01 13.46
N GLN A 60 -23.08 -22.13 14.48
CA GLN A 60 -24.10 -21.12 14.79
C GLN A 60 -23.45 -19.76 15.08
N ALA A 61 -22.37 -19.73 15.86
CA ALA A 61 -21.61 -18.51 16.11
C ALA A 61 -20.98 -17.95 14.82
N PHE A 62 -20.44 -18.79 13.94
CA PHE A 62 -19.91 -18.35 12.64
C PHE A 62 -20.98 -17.77 11.71
N VAL A 63 -22.20 -18.34 11.69
CA VAL A 63 -23.32 -17.77 10.91
C VAL A 63 -23.62 -16.35 11.40
N GLY A 64 -23.80 -16.17 12.71
CA GLY A 64 -24.05 -14.85 13.30
C GLY A 64 -22.92 -13.86 13.02
N ALA A 65 -21.68 -14.26 13.29
CA ALA A 65 -20.50 -13.43 13.07
C ALA A 65 -20.32 -13.04 11.59
N THR A 66 -20.59 -13.95 10.66
CA THR A 66 -20.47 -13.68 9.21
C THR A 66 -21.53 -12.68 8.76
N ILE A 67 -22.80 -12.88 9.14
CA ILE A 67 -23.88 -11.95 8.79
C ILE A 67 -23.60 -10.55 9.35
N THR A 68 -23.24 -10.46 10.64
CA THR A 68 -22.92 -9.18 11.28
C THR A 68 -21.69 -8.53 10.65
N GLY A 69 -20.62 -9.30 10.41
CA GLY A 69 -19.38 -8.79 9.79
C GLY A 69 -19.60 -8.25 8.38
N VAL A 70 -20.33 -8.99 7.55
CA VAL A 70 -20.71 -8.53 6.19
C VAL A 70 -21.55 -7.27 6.27
N THR A 71 -22.53 -7.23 7.16
CA THR A 71 -23.41 -6.05 7.33
C THR A 71 -22.59 -4.81 7.70
N LEU A 72 -21.63 -4.95 8.61
CA LEU A 72 -20.73 -3.87 9.00
C LEU A 72 -19.86 -3.39 7.83
N VAL A 73 -19.26 -4.31 7.09
CA VAL A 73 -18.42 -3.99 5.92
C VAL A 73 -19.22 -3.29 4.82
N VAL A 74 -20.44 -3.76 4.54
CA VAL A 74 -21.34 -3.12 3.56
C VAL A 74 -21.72 -1.72 4.03
N THR A 75 -22.05 -1.56 5.31
CA THR A 75 -22.38 -0.26 5.89
C THR A 75 -21.22 0.73 5.79
N LEU A 76 -20.00 0.27 6.04
CA LEU A 76 -18.80 1.10 5.90
C LEU A 76 -18.60 1.55 4.44
N ASN A 77 -18.76 0.64 3.48
CA ASN A 77 -18.66 0.98 2.07
C ASN A 77 -19.75 1.98 1.64
N GLN A 78 -20.97 1.83 2.17
CA GLN A 78 -22.05 2.80 1.94
C GLN A 78 -21.73 4.17 2.52
N LEU A 79 -21.05 4.25 3.67
CA LEU A 79 -20.60 5.52 4.24
C LEU A 79 -19.59 6.21 3.32
N VAL A 80 -18.60 5.47 2.80
CA VAL A 80 -17.61 6.02 1.87
C VAL A 80 -18.29 6.50 0.58
N LEU A 81 -19.16 5.67 -0.02
CA LEU A 81 -19.91 6.05 -1.21
C LEU A 81 -20.84 7.24 -0.98
N SER A 82 -21.37 7.42 0.23
CA SER A 82 -22.22 8.58 0.54
C SER A 82 -21.47 9.91 0.39
N GLN A 83 -20.14 9.91 0.59
CA GLN A 83 -19.30 11.10 0.36
C GLN A 83 -19.14 11.42 -1.13
N GLU A 84 -19.19 10.40 -2.00
CA GLU A 84 -19.15 10.56 -3.46
C GLU A 84 -20.46 11.08 -4.05
N PHE A 85 -21.60 10.96 -3.33
CA PHE A 85 -22.91 11.46 -3.77
C PHE A 85 -23.21 12.91 -3.31
N GLY A 86 -22.18 13.69 -2.98
CA GLY A 86 -22.32 15.10 -2.58
C GLY A 86 -23.07 15.97 -3.60
N ALA A 87 -23.42 17.19 -3.20
CA ALA A 87 -24.15 18.11 -4.09
C ALA A 87 -23.36 18.38 -5.37
N VAL A 88 -24.06 18.64 -6.48
CA VAL A 88 -23.42 18.90 -7.79
C VAL A 88 -22.45 20.09 -7.73
N GLY A 89 -22.71 21.06 -6.84
CA GLY A 89 -21.78 22.17 -6.59
C GLY A 89 -20.43 21.71 -6.05
N ASP A 90 -20.44 20.89 -4.99
CA ASP A 90 -19.23 20.32 -4.40
C ASP A 90 -18.46 19.45 -5.41
N GLN A 91 -19.18 18.72 -6.26
CA GLN A 91 -18.57 17.94 -7.34
C GLN A 91 -17.86 18.82 -8.36
N ARG A 92 -18.48 19.93 -8.74
CA ARG A 92 -17.89 20.89 -9.68
C ARG A 92 -16.64 21.53 -9.09
N GLU A 93 -16.68 21.98 -7.83
CA GLU A 93 -15.53 22.58 -7.16
C GLU A 93 -14.34 21.62 -7.10
N ARG A 94 -14.57 20.34 -6.77
CA ARG A 94 -13.52 19.31 -6.79
C ARG A 94 -12.98 19.06 -8.19
N MET A 95 -13.84 19.05 -9.20
CA MET A 95 -13.42 18.87 -10.60
C MET A 95 -12.59 20.05 -11.09
N ASP A 96 -13.01 21.29 -10.80
CA ASP A 96 -12.30 22.50 -11.16
C ASP A 96 -10.91 22.53 -10.49
N ALA A 97 -10.82 22.17 -9.20
CA ALA A 97 -9.54 22.05 -8.49
C ALA A 97 -8.61 20.96 -9.08
N ALA A 98 -9.16 19.82 -9.50
CA ALA A 98 -8.39 18.75 -10.13
C ALA A 98 -7.87 19.14 -11.52
N VAL A 99 -8.67 19.88 -12.30
CA VAL A 99 -8.25 20.43 -13.60
C VAL A 99 -7.15 21.46 -13.40
N GLN A 100 -7.33 22.40 -12.46
CA GLN A 100 -6.31 23.39 -12.14
C GLN A 100 -4.98 22.74 -11.73
N PHE A 101 -5.03 21.71 -10.88
CA PHE A 101 -3.82 20.98 -10.49
C PHE A 101 -3.12 20.33 -11.69
N ARG A 102 -3.87 19.82 -12.67
CA ARG A 102 -3.27 19.26 -13.90
C ARG A 102 -2.67 20.35 -14.78
N GLU A 103 -3.30 21.52 -14.86
CA GLU A 103 -2.76 22.67 -15.58
C GLU A 103 -1.47 23.20 -14.93
N ASP A 104 -1.41 23.25 -13.60
CA ASP A 104 -0.20 23.60 -12.85
C ASP A 104 0.93 22.62 -13.19
N VAL A 105 0.64 21.31 -13.16
CA VAL A 105 1.61 20.27 -13.56
C VAL A 105 2.03 20.42 -15.03
N GLU A 106 1.10 20.63 -15.96
CA GLU A 106 1.40 20.82 -17.39
C GLU A 106 2.32 22.02 -17.62
N SER A 107 2.14 23.10 -16.86
CA SER A 107 2.99 24.28 -16.92
C SER A 107 4.42 24.02 -16.43
N THR A 108 4.59 23.24 -15.34
CA THR A 108 5.92 22.92 -14.79
C THR A 108 6.65 21.83 -15.58
N LEU A 109 5.91 20.89 -16.18
CA LEU A 109 6.46 19.82 -17.02
C LEU A 109 6.78 20.28 -18.45
N ASP A 110 6.49 21.54 -18.81
CA ASP A 110 6.56 22.04 -20.21
C ASP A 110 5.83 21.11 -21.21
N ALA A 111 4.77 20.45 -20.74
CA ALA A 111 4.04 19.41 -21.47
C ALA A 111 2.70 19.95 -21.95
N ALA A 112 2.32 19.63 -23.19
CA ALA A 112 1.05 20.09 -23.76
C ALA A 112 -0.19 19.47 -23.09
N ILE A 113 -0.06 18.27 -22.51
CA ILE A 113 -1.11 17.62 -21.74
C ILE A 113 -0.51 16.57 -20.80
N SER A 114 -1.03 16.51 -19.58
CA SER A 114 -0.65 15.51 -18.59
C SER A 114 -1.27 14.13 -18.90
N PRO A 115 -0.58 13.00 -18.63
CA PRO A 115 -1.15 11.67 -18.85
C PRO A 115 -2.44 11.45 -18.05
N PRO A 116 -3.47 10.79 -18.61
CA PRO A 116 -4.72 10.52 -17.90
C PRO A 116 -4.61 9.37 -16.91
N GLU A 117 -3.61 8.50 -17.06
CA GLU A 117 -3.41 7.33 -16.21
C GLU A 117 -2.55 7.70 -14.99
N PRO A 118 -2.98 7.37 -13.76
CA PRO A 118 -2.25 7.70 -12.54
C PRO A 118 -0.76 7.34 -12.51
N ALA A 119 -0.41 6.13 -12.96
CA ALA A 119 0.97 5.66 -12.97
C ALA A 119 1.83 6.46 -13.96
N ALA A 120 1.29 6.72 -15.16
CA ALA A 120 1.95 7.55 -16.15
C ALA A 120 2.07 9.01 -15.71
N PHE A 121 1.08 9.54 -15.00
CA PHE A 121 1.12 10.90 -14.44
C PHE A 121 2.20 11.04 -13.37
N LEU A 122 2.28 10.10 -12.43
CA LEU A 122 3.33 10.08 -11.41
C LEU A 122 4.72 9.90 -12.01
N ARG A 123 4.84 9.03 -13.01
CA ARG A 123 6.08 8.85 -13.75
C ARG A 123 6.52 10.15 -14.41
N ALA A 124 5.63 10.84 -15.12
CA ALA A 124 5.95 12.12 -15.76
C ALA A 124 6.46 13.17 -14.76
N LEU A 125 5.87 13.24 -13.55
CA LEU A 125 6.34 14.12 -12.48
C LEU A 125 7.75 13.74 -12.00
N VAL A 126 8.00 12.45 -11.82
CA VAL A 126 9.30 11.93 -11.34
C VAL A 126 10.38 12.14 -12.41
N ASP A 127 10.08 11.81 -13.67
CA ASP A 127 10.99 11.95 -14.80
C ASP A 127 11.44 13.42 -14.93
N VAL A 128 10.50 14.39 -14.91
CA VAL A 128 10.88 15.81 -14.95
C VAL A 128 11.65 16.24 -13.71
N THR A 129 11.32 15.72 -12.53
CA THR A 129 12.13 16.01 -11.33
C THR A 129 13.57 15.52 -11.50
N GLY A 130 13.77 14.36 -12.13
CA GLY A 130 15.08 13.83 -12.50
C GLY A 130 15.80 14.71 -13.52
N GLU A 131 15.12 15.14 -14.57
CA GLU A 131 15.66 16.05 -15.61
C GLU A 131 16.09 17.41 -15.03
N ARG A 132 15.27 18.00 -14.14
CA ARG A 132 15.60 19.27 -13.46
C ARG A 132 16.79 19.10 -12.51
N ALA A 133 16.86 17.96 -11.80
CA ALA A 133 18.01 17.65 -10.95
C ALA A 133 19.28 17.48 -11.78
N GLU A 134 19.21 16.78 -12.92
CA GLU A 134 20.36 16.63 -13.81
C GLU A 134 20.82 17.96 -14.41
N THR A 135 19.87 18.82 -14.80
CA THR A 135 20.16 20.19 -15.28
C THR A 135 20.89 21.01 -14.21
N LEU A 136 20.45 20.94 -12.96
CA LEU A 136 21.14 21.58 -11.83
C LEU A 136 22.55 21.02 -11.64
N ARG A 137 22.71 19.69 -11.73
CA ARG A 137 24.00 19.02 -11.61
C ARG A 137 24.99 19.51 -12.67
N GLU A 138 24.57 19.58 -13.93
CA GLU A 138 25.40 20.04 -15.04
C GLU A 138 25.83 21.50 -14.85
N ARG A 139 24.90 22.41 -14.54
CA ARG A 139 25.20 23.85 -14.35
C ARG A 139 26.13 24.14 -13.17
N VAL A 140 26.12 23.30 -12.15
CA VAL A 140 26.99 23.47 -10.97
C VAL A 140 28.34 22.78 -11.17
N ALA A 141 28.36 21.59 -11.78
CA ALA A 141 29.60 20.85 -12.02
C ALA A 141 30.58 21.57 -12.96
N GLU A 142 30.07 22.38 -13.89
CA GLU A 142 30.88 23.13 -14.86
C GLU A 142 31.39 24.49 -14.32
N ASP A 143 30.96 24.90 -13.12
CA ASP A 143 31.32 26.19 -12.56
C ASP A 143 32.54 26.11 -11.64
N ASP A 144 33.73 26.29 -12.22
CA ASP A 144 35.02 26.34 -11.51
C ASP A 144 35.15 27.54 -10.54
N SER A 145 34.23 28.52 -10.60
CA SER A 145 34.28 29.71 -9.73
C SER A 145 33.56 29.52 -8.39
N LEU A 146 32.71 28.50 -8.30
CA LEU A 146 31.99 28.13 -7.08
C LEU A 146 32.94 27.53 -6.03
N ASP A 147 32.60 27.69 -4.75
CA ASP A 147 33.32 27.00 -3.69
C ASP A 147 33.20 25.48 -3.84
N GLU A 148 34.32 24.75 -3.68
CA GLU A 148 34.37 23.30 -3.92
C GLU A 148 33.38 22.54 -3.03
N ALA A 149 33.26 22.94 -1.76
CA ALA A 149 32.35 22.26 -0.84
C ALA A 149 30.88 22.49 -1.21
N VAL A 150 30.54 23.65 -1.76
CA VAL A 150 29.19 23.93 -2.27
C VAL A 150 28.94 23.15 -3.57
N ARG A 151 29.91 23.13 -4.48
CA ARG A 151 29.83 22.38 -5.75
C ARG A 151 29.59 20.89 -5.49
N ASP A 152 30.41 20.26 -4.65
CA ASP A 152 30.30 18.84 -4.32
C ASP A 152 28.96 18.51 -3.65
N ARG A 153 28.52 19.35 -2.73
CA ARG A 153 27.26 19.17 -1.99
C ARG A 153 26.05 19.23 -2.92
N VAL A 154 25.96 20.24 -3.78
CA VAL A 154 24.82 20.43 -4.68
C VAL A 154 24.82 19.37 -5.78
N THR A 155 25.98 19.05 -6.36
CA THR A 155 26.10 17.99 -7.38
C THR A 155 25.75 16.61 -6.82
N THR A 156 26.15 16.30 -5.58
CA THR A 156 25.78 15.05 -4.89
C THR A 156 24.27 15.00 -4.65
N LEU A 157 23.66 16.07 -4.11
CA LEU A 157 22.22 16.13 -3.90
C LEU A 157 21.45 15.94 -5.22
N ALA A 158 21.86 16.63 -6.27
CA ALA A 158 21.23 16.55 -7.59
C ALA A 158 21.35 15.14 -8.19
N ALA A 159 22.53 14.52 -8.09
CA ALA A 159 22.75 13.15 -8.54
C ALA A 159 21.89 12.13 -7.77
N ASP A 160 21.78 12.27 -6.44
CA ASP A 160 20.95 11.41 -5.61
C ASP A 160 19.45 11.54 -5.97
N ILE A 161 18.99 12.76 -6.28
CA ILE A 161 17.62 13.00 -6.72
C ILE A 161 17.38 12.37 -8.10
N ALA A 162 18.26 12.59 -9.07
CA ALA A 162 18.13 12.05 -10.42
C ALA A 162 18.16 10.52 -10.42
N ALA A 163 19.12 9.89 -9.73
CA ALA A 163 19.21 8.43 -9.65
C ALA A 163 17.98 7.81 -8.97
N ASN A 164 17.41 8.46 -7.96
CA ASN A 164 16.18 7.99 -7.34
C ASN A 164 14.96 8.20 -8.24
N ALA A 165 14.93 9.29 -9.01
CA ALA A 165 13.88 9.54 -10.00
C ALA A 165 13.87 8.45 -11.07
N ASP A 166 15.02 8.11 -11.65
CA ASP A 166 15.15 7.03 -12.64
C ASP A 166 14.64 5.68 -12.10
N ALA A 167 15.07 5.31 -10.89
CA ALA A 167 14.64 4.07 -10.26
C ALA A 167 13.13 4.01 -10.00
N VAL A 168 12.51 5.12 -9.60
CA VAL A 168 11.06 5.20 -9.39
C VAL A 168 10.31 5.25 -10.72
N GLY A 169 10.82 5.96 -11.72
CA GLY A 169 10.26 6.02 -13.07
C GLY A 169 10.23 4.65 -13.76
N GLU A 170 11.31 3.87 -13.64
CA GLU A 170 11.37 2.48 -14.09
C GLU A 170 10.36 1.59 -13.36
N ALA A 171 10.21 1.75 -12.04
CA ALA A 171 9.25 0.99 -11.25
C ALA A 171 7.78 1.36 -11.55
N LEU A 172 7.53 2.53 -12.14
CA LEU A 172 6.20 2.95 -12.58
C LEU A 172 5.93 2.54 -14.03
N ASP A 173 6.95 2.17 -14.81
CA ASP A 173 6.81 1.78 -16.21
C ASP A 173 5.97 0.50 -16.38
N GLY A 174 4.94 0.57 -17.23
CA GLY A 174 4.05 -0.56 -17.49
C GLY A 174 3.18 -1.03 -16.32
N THR A 175 3.20 -0.31 -15.18
CA THR A 175 2.39 -0.66 -14.01
C THR A 175 0.95 -0.23 -14.16
N GLN A 176 0.02 -1.12 -13.79
CA GLN A 176 -1.41 -0.81 -13.81
C GLN A 176 -1.85 -0.21 -12.48
N PHE A 177 -2.62 0.88 -12.55
CA PHE A 177 -3.21 1.47 -11.36
C PHE A 177 -4.10 0.48 -10.60
N GLY A 178 -4.00 0.50 -9.26
CA GLY A 178 -4.65 -0.48 -8.37
C GLY A 178 -3.74 -1.62 -7.91
N THR A 179 -2.51 -1.70 -8.42
CA THR A 179 -1.48 -2.53 -7.79
C THR A 179 -0.86 -1.81 -6.59
N PHE A 180 -0.28 -2.60 -5.67
CA PHE A 180 0.51 -2.04 -4.58
C PHE A 180 1.68 -1.21 -5.09
N GLU A 181 2.27 -1.70 -6.19
CA GLU A 181 3.52 -1.23 -6.79
C GLU A 181 3.49 0.25 -7.15
N VAL A 182 2.39 0.73 -7.76
CA VAL A 182 2.24 2.16 -8.09
C VAL A 182 2.28 3.03 -6.84
N VAL A 183 1.63 2.59 -5.76
CA VAL A 183 1.62 3.34 -4.51
C VAL A 183 2.97 3.23 -3.83
N SER A 184 3.55 2.03 -3.68
CA SER A 184 4.87 1.89 -3.03
C SER A 184 5.95 2.72 -3.72
N SER A 185 6.01 2.70 -5.05
CA SER A 185 6.98 3.49 -5.82
C SER A 185 6.79 4.99 -5.58
N ALA A 186 5.55 5.47 -5.55
CA ALA A 186 5.24 6.86 -5.21
C ALA A 186 5.58 7.22 -3.74
N LEU A 187 5.54 6.25 -2.83
CA LEU A 187 5.91 6.43 -1.43
C LEU A 187 7.42 6.45 -1.21
N ASP A 188 8.18 5.70 -2.01
CA ASP A 188 9.63 5.53 -1.86
C ASP A 188 10.45 6.68 -2.46
N PHE A 189 9.84 7.59 -3.23
CA PHE A 189 10.53 8.77 -3.77
C PHE A 189 11.01 9.77 -2.68
N ASN A 190 10.56 9.66 -1.43
CA ASN A 190 10.98 10.50 -0.29
C ASN A 190 11.05 12.01 -0.63
N TYR A 191 10.01 12.52 -1.30
CA TYR A 191 9.99 13.90 -1.81
C TYR A 191 10.18 14.96 -0.72
N SER A 192 9.69 14.72 0.50
CA SER A 192 9.77 15.69 1.60
C SER A 192 11.22 16.01 1.99
N TRP A 193 12.09 14.99 2.01
CA TRP A 193 13.52 15.18 2.27
C TRP A 193 14.19 15.92 1.11
N LYS A 194 13.91 15.51 -0.14
CA LYS A 194 14.46 16.16 -1.33
C LYS A 194 14.09 17.64 -1.42
N LEU A 195 12.81 17.96 -1.15
CA LEU A 195 12.31 19.33 -1.11
C LEU A 195 12.96 20.15 0.00
N TYR A 196 13.15 19.57 1.19
CA TYR A 196 13.88 20.22 2.27
C TYR A 196 15.33 20.53 1.87
N SER A 197 16.05 19.55 1.31
CA SER A 197 17.44 19.70 0.90
C SER A 197 17.60 20.75 -0.21
N ALA A 198 16.73 20.75 -1.23
CA ALA A 198 16.75 21.75 -2.29
C ALA A 198 16.44 23.17 -1.76
N ARG A 199 15.45 23.31 -0.88
CA ARG A 199 15.15 24.60 -0.22
C ARG A 199 16.29 25.06 0.68
N ARG A 200 17.05 24.14 1.28
CA ARG A 200 18.22 24.45 2.09
C ARG A 200 19.37 24.98 1.24
N VAL A 201 19.65 24.36 0.08
CA VAL A 201 20.62 24.88 -0.90
C VAL A 201 20.26 26.32 -1.29
N ARG A 202 18.99 26.57 -1.62
CA ARG A 202 18.53 27.95 -1.93
C ARG A 202 18.75 28.93 -0.77
N ALA A 203 18.58 28.49 0.47
CA ALA A 203 18.68 29.35 1.65
C ALA A 203 20.12 29.60 2.13
N GLU A 204 20.99 28.58 2.09
CA GLU A 204 22.35 28.61 2.64
C GLU A 204 23.39 28.95 1.56
N ASP A 205 23.24 28.39 0.37
CA ASP A 205 24.22 28.49 -0.71
C ASP A 205 23.79 29.47 -1.83
N GLY A 206 22.53 29.93 -1.83
CA GLY A 206 21.96 30.75 -2.91
C GLY A 206 22.67 32.06 -3.23
N GLN A 207 23.46 32.62 -2.30
CA GLN A 207 24.28 33.82 -2.58
C GLN A 207 25.56 33.52 -3.35
N GLN A 208 26.00 32.26 -3.34
CA GLN A 208 27.18 31.77 -4.05
C GLN A 208 26.83 31.24 -5.44
N LEU A 209 25.56 30.90 -5.66
CA LEU A 209 25.05 30.44 -6.94
C LEU A 209 24.86 31.62 -7.91
N THR A 210 25.10 31.35 -9.19
CA THR A 210 24.73 32.26 -10.28
C THR A 210 23.21 32.35 -10.43
N ASP A 211 22.73 33.34 -11.20
CA ASP A 211 21.31 33.48 -11.48
C ASP A 211 20.75 32.21 -12.17
N GLU A 212 21.49 31.63 -13.13
CA GLU A 212 21.10 30.41 -13.86
C GLU A 212 21.07 29.15 -12.99
N GLN A 213 21.95 29.05 -12.00
CA GLN A 213 21.96 27.96 -11.02
C GLN A 213 20.83 28.13 -10.01
N SER A 214 20.58 29.37 -9.56
CA SER A 214 19.48 29.67 -8.64
C SER A 214 18.12 29.38 -9.27
N GLU A 215 17.96 29.70 -10.56
CA GLU A 215 16.78 29.34 -11.35
C GLU A 215 16.63 27.81 -11.44
N ALA A 216 17.71 27.06 -11.71
CA ALA A 216 17.66 25.59 -11.74
C ALA A 216 17.23 24.98 -10.39
N VAL A 217 17.67 25.56 -9.26
CA VAL A 217 17.23 25.13 -7.92
C VAL A 217 15.75 25.43 -7.72
N GLU A 218 15.25 26.58 -8.18
CA GLU A 218 13.83 26.95 -8.08
C GLU A 218 12.94 26.03 -8.91
N GLU A 219 13.32 25.75 -10.16
CA GLU A 219 12.59 24.81 -11.01
C GLU A 219 12.53 23.38 -10.41
N LEU A 220 13.63 22.93 -9.78
CA LEU A 220 13.65 21.65 -9.07
C LEU A 220 12.72 21.66 -7.85
N ILE A 221 12.70 22.75 -7.09
CA ILE A 221 11.79 22.92 -5.94
C ILE A 221 10.34 22.87 -6.43
N ASP A 222 9.99 23.58 -7.49
CA ASP A 222 8.64 23.63 -8.05
C ASP A 222 8.16 22.25 -8.49
N ALA A 223 9.01 21.48 -9.18
CA ALA A 223 8.70 20.09 -9.54
C ALA A 223 8.47 19.19 -8.31
N LEU A 224 9.31 19.32 -7.28
CA LEU A 224 9.19 18.55 -6.03
C LEU A 224 7.93 18.92 -5.23
N GLU A 225 7.46 20.16 -5.31
CA GLU A 225 6.25 20.62 -4.61
C GLU A 225 4.97 19.98 -5.17
N LEU A 226 4.90 19.78 -6.49
CA LEU A 226 3.76 19.14 -7.17
C LEU A 226 3.59 17.67 -6.79
N PHE A 227 4.68 16.99 -6.43
CA PHE A 227 4.64 15.58 -6.06
C PHE A 227 3.83 15.32 -4.78
N GLY A 228 3.85 16.26 -3.83
CA GLY A 228 3.14 16.12 -2.55
C GLY A 228 1.62 15.96 -2.72
N PRO A 229 0.93 16.93 -3.34
CA PRO A 229 -0.49 16.83 -3.65
C PRO A 229 -0.83 15.64 -4.55
N ALA A 230 -0.02 15.36 -5.58
CA ALA A 230 -0.21 14.20 -6.46
C ALA A 230 -0.22 12.89 -5.66
N ARG A 231 0.82 12.64 -4.86
CA ARG A 231 0.93 11.45 -4.01
C ARG A 231 -0.26 11.30 -3.07
N GLU A 232 -0.70 12.38 -2.41
CA GLU A 232 -1.83 12.31 -1.48
C GLU A 232 -3.15 12.01 -2.19
N HIS A 233 -3.35 12.60 -3.38
CA HIS A 233 -4.51 12.32 -4.22
C HIS A 233 -4.54 10.85 -4.65
N PHE A 234 -3.44 10.31 -5.19
CA PHE A 234 -3.37 8.91 -5.62
C PHE A 234 -3.44 7.92 -4.45
N LYS A 235 -2.87 8.28 -3.28
CA LYS A 235 -3.05 7.49 -2.05
C LYS A 235 -4.53 7.37 -1.68
N THR A 236 -5.26 8.47 -1.77
CA THR A 236 -6.71 8.51 -1.51
C THR A 236 -7.46 7.62 -2.50
N LEU A 237 -7.19 7.76 -3.80
CA LEU A 237 -7.81 6.92 -4.85
C LEU A 237 -7.51 5.43 -4.65
N TYR A 238 -6.28 5.08 -4.29
CA TYR A 238 -5.90 3.70 -3.98
C TYR A 238 -6.68 3.14 -2.79
N PHE A 239 -6.80 3.90 -1.69
CA PHE A 239 -7.59 3.44 -0.54
C PHE A 239 -9.07 3.28 -0.88
N GLN A 240 -9.66 4.19 -1.66
CA GLN A 240 -11.03 4.05 -2.15
C GLN A 240 -11.19 2.78 -3.01
N TRP A 241 -10.24 2.50 -3.89
CA TRP A 241 -10.23 1.31 -4.73
C TRP A 241 -10.10 0.02 -3.91
N GLU A 242 -9.17 -0.03 -2.94
CA GLU A 242 -8.97 -1.17 -2.04
C GLU A 242 -10.23 -1.45 -1.19
N LEU A 243 -10.88 -0.41 -0.64
CA LEU A 243 -12.11 -0.56 0.13
C LEU A 243 -13.29 -1.07 -0.72
N THR A 244 -13.40 -0.59 -1.95
CA THR A 244 -14.42 -1.06 -2.90
C THR A 244 -14.20 -2.52 -3.27
N ALA A 245 -12.94 -2.89 -3.57
CA ALA A 245 -12.56 -4.27 -3.87
C ALA A 245 -12.81 -5.20 -2.68
N LEU A 246 -12.45 -4.77 -1.47
CA LEU A 246 -12.69 -5.47 -0.21
C LEU A 246 -14.16 -5.84 -0.04
N SER A 247 -15.06 -4.87 -0.19
CA SER A 247 -16.50 -5.09 -0.04
C SER A 247 -17.01 -6.17 -0.99
N ARG A 248 -16.61 -6.10 -2.28
CA ARG A 248 -17.01 -7.08 -3.29
C ARG A 248 -16.50 -8.49 -2.99
N ILE A 249 -15.24 -8.62 -2.57
CA ILE A 249 -14.65 -9.93 -2.26
C ILE A 249 -15.23 -10.52 -0.97
N ILE A 250 -15.43 -9.71 0.08
CA ILE A 250 -16.05 -10.17 1.31
C ILE A 250 -17.47 -10.68 1.04
N LEU A 251 -18.27 -9.95 0.26
CA LEU A 251 -19.61 -10.39 -0.11
C LEU A 251 -19.57 -11.74 -0.85
N ALA A 252 -18.67 -11.88 -1.83
CA ALA A 252 -18.51 -13.11 -2.58
C ALA A 252 -18.04 -14.28 -1.71
N ALA A 253 -17.11 -14.04 -0.78
CA ALA A 253 -16.56 -15.04 0.14
C ALA A 253 -17.55 -15.46 1.23
N SER A 254 -18.46 -14.56 1.61
CA SER A 254 -19.41 -14.80 2.70
C SER A 254 -20.52 -15.77 2.31
N LEU A 255 -20.91 -15.81 1.02
CA LEU A 255 -21.91 -16.76 0.55
C LEU A 255 -21.46 -18.23 0.74
N PRO A 256 -20.29 -18.67 0.25
CA PRO A 256 -19.77 -20.01 0.54
C PRO A 256 -19.58 -20.27 2.02
N SER A 257 -19.05 -19.30 2.78
CA SER A 257 -18.87 -19.42 4.24
C SER A 257 -20.20 -19.70 4.95
N LEU A 258 -21.26 -18.96 4.61
CA LEU A 258 -22.60 -19.15 5.16
C LEU A 258 -23.20 -20.50 4.75
N VAL A 259 -23.10 -20.88 3.48
CA VAL A 259 -23.62 -22.16 3.00
C VAL A 259 -22.95 -23.32 3.75
N VAL A 260 -21.62 -23.29 3.89
CA VAL A 260 -20.89 -24.31 4.64
C VAL A 260 -21.29 -24.30 6.12
N SER A 261 -21.35 -23.13 6.75
CA SER A 261 -21.68 -23.02 8.17
C SER A 261 -23.10 -23.51 8.47
N VAL A 262 -24.08 -23.10 7.67
CA VAL A 262 -25.47 -23.57 7.80
C VAL A 262 -25.57 -25.08 7.51
N SER A 263 -24.83 -25.59 6.53
CA SER A 263 -24.80 -27.03 6.24
C SER A 263 -24.24 -27.83 7.41
N MET A 264 -23.20 -27.32 8.07
CA MET A 264 -22.64 -27.94 9.28
C MET A 264 -23.60 -27.93 10.46
N VAL A 265 -24.48 -26.93 10.58
CA VAL A 265 -25.50 -26.90 11.63
C VAL A 265 -26.66 -27.85 11.31
N LEU A 266 -27.13 -27.88 10.07
CA LEU A 266 -28.37 -28.60 9.72
C LEU A 266 -28.16 -30.08 9.39
N PHE A 267 -27.03 -30.45 8.79
CA PHE A 267 -26.87 -31.76 8.13
C PHE A 267 -25.65 -32.55 8.58
N TYR A 268 -24.73 -31.95 9.34
CA TYR A 268 -23.50 -32.64 9.71
C TYR A 268 -23.72 -33.54 10.94
N ASP A 269 -23.59 -34.84 10.73
CA ASP A 269 -23.55 -35.85 11.79
C ASP A 269 -22.15 -36.50 11.80
N PRO A 270 -21.31 -36.24 12.82
CA PRO A 270 -19.97 -36.81 12.91
C PRO A 270 -19.97 -38.33 13.10
N ALA A 271 -21.03 -38.92 13.66
CA ALA A 271 -21.13 -40.36 13.88
C ALA A 271 -21.47 -41.13 12.59
N ALA A 272 -22.13 -40.47 11.63
CA ALA A 272 -22.46 -41.04 10.33
C ALA A 272 -21.25 -41.11 9.37
N ILE A 273 -20.15 -40.42 9.69
CA ILE A 273 -18.97 -40.31 8.82
C ILE A 273 -17.93 -41.36 9.22
N ALA A 274 -17.83 -42.41 8.41
CA ALA A 274 -16.83 -43.46 8.59
C ALA A 274 -15.58 -43.21 7.73
N GLY A 275 -14.40 -43.52 8.28
CA GLY A 275 -13.13 -43.52 7.56
C GLY A 275 -12.05 -42.66 8.23
N SER A 276 -10.82 -42.82 7.73
CA SER A 276 -9.67 -42.02 8.17
C SER A 276 -8.76 -41.70 6.99
N ILE A 277 -8.13 -40.54 7.03
CA ILE A 277 -7.12 -40.08 6.06
C ILE A 277 -5.88 -39.71 6.86
N ALA A 278 -4.72 -40.25 6.45
CA ALA A 278 -3.42 -40.00 7.09
C ALA A 278 -3.41 -40.22 8.62
N GLY A 279 -4.17 -41.21 9.11
CA GLY A 279 -4.27 -41.54 10.53
C GLY A 279 -5.23 -40.67 11.35
N ALA A 280 -5.87 -39.67 10.74
CA ALA A 280 -6.89 -38.83 11.38
C ALA A 280 -8.31 -39.16 10.87
N PRO A 281 -9.35 -39.11 11.73
CA PRO A 281 -10.74 -39.36 11.32
C PRO A 281 -11.20 -38.41 10.22
N LEU A 282 -11.96 -38.90 9.25
CA LEU A 282 -12.48 -38.07 8.15
C LEU A 282 -13.37 -36.92 8.66
N SER A 283 -14.10 -37.14 9.75
CA SER A 283 -14.88 -36.11 10.44
C SER A 283 -14.02 -34.90 10.87
N LEU A 284 -12.80 -35.13 11.37
CA LEU A 284 -11.88 -34.06 11.74
C LEU A 284 -11.43 -33.23 10.52
N TRP A 285 -11.14 -33.90 9.40
CA TRP A 285 -10.79 -33.23 8.14
C TRP A 285 -11.92 -32.33 7.63
N ILE A 286 -13.16 -32.81 7.69
CA ILE A 286 -14.35 -32.05 7.27
C ILE A 286 -14.56 -30.86 8.19
N VAL A 287 -14.51 -31.05 9.52
CA VAL A 287 -14.67 -29.95 10.48
C VAL A 287 -13.58 -28.90 10.30
N ALA A 288 -12.31 -29.30 10.24
CA ALA A 288 -11.20 -28.37 10.04
C ALA A 288 -11.36 -27.57 8.73
N GLY A 289 -11.75 -28.25 7.65
CA GLY A 289 -11.99 -27.63 6.35
C GLY A 289 -13.17 -26.66 6.38
N ALA A 290 -14.27 -27.06 7.00
CA ALA A 290 -15.46 -26.24 7.13
C ALA A 290 -15.22 -25.00 8.00
N VAL A 291 -14.45 -25.13 9.09
CA VAL A 291 -14.02 -23.98 9.91
C VAL A 291 -13.13 -23.03 9.11
N ALA A 292 -12.17 -23.58 8.36
CA ALA A 292 -11.30 -22.77 7.51
C ALA A 292 -12.11 -22.00 6.46
N VAL A 293 -13.11 -22.64 5.81
CA VAL A 293 -14.02 -21.98 4.86
C VAL A 293 -14.90 -20.94 5.55
N ALA A 294 -15.44 -21.24 6.73
CA ALA A 294 -16.26 -20.31 7.50
C ALA A 294 -15.49 -19.00 7.83
N LEU A 295 -14.19 -19.11 8.08
CA LEU A 295 -13.32 -17.97 8.41
C LEU A 295 -12.82 -17.18 7.19
N VAL A 296 -13.01 -17.65 5.95
CA VAL A 296 -12.50 -16.96 4.74
C VAL A 296 -12.89 -15.48 4.68
N PRO A 297 -14.15 -15.05 4.92
CA PRO A 297 -14.51 -13.64 4.89
C PRO A 297 -13.70 -12.79 5.87
N PHE A 298 -13.44 -13.35 7.05
CA PHE A 298 -12.61 -12.71 8.07
C PHE A 298 -11.14 -12.66 7.67
N LEU A 299 -10.60 -13.73 7.06
CA LEU A 299 -9.22 -13.74 6.54
C LEU A 299 -9.01 -12.70 5.44
N VAL A 300 -10.00 -12.56 4.54
CA VAL A 300 -10.01 -11.50 3.53
C VAL A 300 -10.00 -10.13 4.20
N LEU A 301 -10.88 -9.89 5.18
CA LEU A 301 -10.92 -8.63 5.93
C LEU A 301 -9.56 -8.32 6.56
N LEU A 302 -8.97 -9.29 7.26
CA LEU A 302 -7.70 -9.16 7.94
C LEU A 302 -6.57 -8.82 6.96
N SER A 303 -6.51 -9.50 5.81
CA SER A 303 -5.51 -9.25 4.76
C SER A 303 -5.55 -7.80 4.28
N TYR A 304 -6.74 -7.25 4.09
CA TYR A 304 -6.91 -5.87 3.60
C TYR A 304 -6.61 -4.84 4.68
N VAL A 305 -7.15 -5.02 5.88
CA VAL A 305 -6.94 -4.10 7.01
C VAL A 305 -5.46 -4.02 7.37
N LEU A 306 -4.75 -5.15 7.40
CA LEU A 306 -3.33 -5.18 7.72
C LEU A 306 -2.49 -4.42 6.69
N ARG A 307 -2.79 -4.57 5.40
CA ARG A 307 -2.12 -3.82 4.33
C ARG A 307 -2.40 -2.33 4.41
N ILE A 308 -3.66 -1.93 4.58
CA ILE A 308 -4.01 -0.51 4.78
C ILE A 308 -3.25 0.05 5.99
N ALA A 309 -3.25 -0.65 7.13
CA ALA A 309 -2.55 -0.22 8.33
C ALA A 309 -1.04 -0.06 8.09
N VAL A 310 -0.40 -1.00 7.40
CA VAL A 310 1.04 -0.92 7.10
C VAL A 310 1.36 0.22 6.13
N VAL A 311 0.53 0.42 5.09
CA VAL A 311 0.66 1.57 4.17
C VAL A 311 0.49 2.87 4.93
N THR A 312 -0.60 3.01 5.70
CA THR A 312 -0.86 4.19 6.53
C THR A 312 0.32 4.46 7.46
N GLN A 313 0.86 3.44 8.15
CA GLN A 313 2.02 3.59 9.03
C GLN A 313 3.27 4.10 8.29
N ARG A 314 3.54 3.60 7.08
CA ARG A 314 4.66 4.10 6.25
C ARG A 314 4.42 5.49 5.66
N THR A 315 3.18 5.95 5.58
CA THR A 315 2.80 7.26 5.02
C THR A 315 2.47 8.33 6.07
N LEU A 316 2.69 8.06 7.36
CA LEU A 316 2.24 8.95 8.46
C LEU A 316 2.89 10.35 8.49
N SER A 317 3.83 10.67 7.60
CA SER A 317 4.32 12.04 7.39
C SER A 317 3.33 12.85 6.55
N ILE A 318 2.40 13.54 7.21
CA ILE A 318 1.60 14.60 6.61
C ILE A 318 2.39 15.92 6.77
N GLY A 319 2.88 16.48 5.67
CA GLY A 319 3.61 17.76 5.65
C GLY A 319 5.14 17.64 5.79
N PRO A 320 5.87 18.75 6.02
CA PRO A 320 7.34 18.79 6.04
C PRO A 320 7.98 18.06 7.23
N PHE A 321 7.19 17.35 8.03
CA PHE A 321 7.65 16.60 9.18
C PHE A 321 7.99 15.16 8.77
N THR A 322 9.29 14.89 8.64
CA THR A 322 9.80 13.52 8.52
C THR A 322 9.65 12.82 9.87
N LEU A 323 8.59 12.04 10.05
CA LEU A 323 8.32 11.27 11.30
C LEU A 323 9.15 9.98 11.39
N ARG A 324 10.14 9.80 10.51
CA ARG A 324 10.84 8.55 10.33
C ARG A 324 12.34 8.79 10.57
N GLU A 325 12.90 8.06 11.53
CA GLU A 325 14.31 7.66 11.53
C GLU A 325 14.50 6.66 10.38
N THR A 326 14.28 7.07 9.14
CA THR A 326 14.78 6.32 7.98
C THR A 326 16.11 6.93 7.64
N ASP A 327 17.16 6.13 7.85
CA ASP A 327 18.51 6.28 7.33
C ASP A 327 18.84 7.72 6.96
N ARG A 328 19.49 8.43 7.90
CA ARG A 328 20.46 9.45 7.46
C ARG A 328 21.29 8.74 6.41
N GLU A 329 21.09 9.06 5.14
CA GLU A 329 22.11 8.77 4.16
C GLU A 329 23.30 9.59 4.66
N GLU A 330 24.21 8.91 5.36
CA GLU A 330 25.58 9.35 5.70
C GLU A 330 26.38 9.52 4.39
N SER A 331 25.79 10.10 3.34
CA SER A 331 26.49 10.44 2.11
C SER A 331 26.99 11.88 2.14
N ILE A 332 26.39 12.75 2.95
CA ILE A 332 26.83 14.14 3.07
C ILE A 332 27.16 14.43 4.53
N ASP A 333 28.46 14.53 4.81
CA ASP A 333 28.97 15.03 6.08
C ASP A 333 28.75 16.54 6.12
N TRP A 334 28.10 17.01 7.18
CA TRP A 334 27.68 18.40 7.34
C TRP A 334 28.40 19.02 8.54
N GLU A 335 29.73 18.91 8.57
CA GLU A 335 30.63 19.68 9.44
C GLU A 335 31.41 20.75 8.66
#